data_AF-A0A662VB51-F1
#
_entry.id   AF-A0A662VB51-F1
#
_cell.length_a   1.000
_cell.length_b   1.000
_cell.length_c   1.000
_cell.angle_alpha   90.00
_cell.angle_beta   90.00
_cell.angle_gamma   90.00
#
_symmetry.space_group_name_H-M   'P 1'
#
loop_
_entity.id
_entity.type
_entity.pdbx_description
1 polymer ?
#
loop_
_entity_poly.entity_id
_entity_poly.type
_entity_poly.pdbx_seq_one_letter_code
_entity_poly.pdbx_strand_id
1 'polypeptide(L)' 'LGSIPLDPRISEANDRGEPFLLKYGNSPSAKALMEIVDKIIAIVEGRRT' A
#
# COMPACT_ATOMS: atom_id res chain seq x y z
N LEU A 1 5.54 -10.50 -2.86
CA LEU A 1 5.89 -9.09 -3.15
C LEU A 1 6.30 -8.31 -1.89
N GLY A 2 5.69 -8.62 -0.74
CA GLY A 2 6.04 -8.10 0.58
C GLY A 2 5.05 -8.60 1.63
N SER A 3 5.09 -8.05 2.83
CA SER A 3 4.08 -8.23 3.87
C SER A 3 3.51 -6.87 4.27
N ILE A 4 2.21 -6.82 4.55
CA ILE A 4 1.54 -5.61 5.04
C ILE A 4 1.10 -5.90 6.48
N PRO A 5 1.47 -5.07 7.47
CA PRO A 5 0.98 -5.21 8.83
C PRO A 5 -0.55 -5.12 8.90
N LEU A 6 -1.17 -5.89 9.79
CA LEU A 6 -2.60 -5.77 10.05
C LEU A 6 -2.91 -4.38 10.58
N ASP A 7 -3.78 -3.65 9.88
CA ASP A 7 -4.16 -2.30 10.22
C ASP A 7 -5.68 -2.14 10.11
N PRO A 8 -6.41 -2.09 11.25
CA PRO A 8 -7.88 -1.94 11.26
C PRO A 8 -8.38 -0.74 10.46
N ARG A 9 -7.57 0.31 10.35
CA ARG A 9 -7.91 1.54 9.61
C ARG A 9 -8.12 1.30 8.12
N ILE A 10 -7.58 0.21 7.56
CA ILE A 10 -7.85 -0.19 6.16
C ILE A 10 -9.32 -0.56 6.00
N SER A 11 -9.85 -1.38 6.91
CA SER A 11 -11.29 -1.76 6.88
C SER A 11 -12.15 -0.53 7.09
N GLU A 12 -11.85 0.27 8.12
CA GLU A 12 -12.63 1.48 8.44
C GLU A 12 -12.65 2.48 7.27
N ALA A 13 -11.52 2.68 6.59
CA ALA A 13 -11.45 3.56 5.42
C ALA A 13 -12.30 3.02 4.26
N ASN A 14 -12.22 1.71 3.98
CA ASN A 14 -13.03 1.07 2.95
C ASN A 14 -14.53 1.16 3.25
N ASP A 15 -14.94 0.91 4.50
CA ASP A 15 -16.34 1.00 4.94
C ASP A 15 -16.90 2.42 4.81
N ARG A 16 -16.04 3.43 4.96
CA ARG A 16 -16.38 4.85 4.77
C ARG A 16 -16.27 5.34 3.33
N GLY A 17 -15.77 4.52 2.41
CA GLY A 17 -15.48 4.94 1.03
C GLY A 17 -14.33 5.94 0.92
N GLU A 18 -13.40 5.94 1.86
CA GLU A 18 -12.28 6.87 1.93
C GLU A 18 -10.98 6.22 1.43
N PRO A 19 -10.16 6.90 0.60
CA PRO A 19 -8.91 6.32 0.13
C PRO A 19 -7.87 6.19 1.25
N PHE A 20 -7.60 4.95 1.68
CA PHE A 20 -6.65 4.65 2.77
C PHE A 20 -5.25 5.28 2.54
N LEU A 21 -4.70 5.16 1.33
CA LEU A 21 -3.37 5.68 1.00
C LEU A 21 -3.29 7.21 1.08
N LEU A 22 -4.37 7.93 0.75
CA LEU A 22 -4.40 9.39 0.86
C LEU A 22 -4.59 9.84 2.31
N LYS A 23 -5.43 9.13 3.06
CA LYS A 23 -5.77 9.48 4.45
C LYS A 23 -4.67 9.08 5.45
N TYR A 24 -4.02 7.93 5.24
CA TYR A 24 -3.05 7.32 6.15
C TYR A 24 -1.71 7.03 5.48
N GLY A 25 -1.28 7.87 4.54
CA GLY A 25 -0.08 7.66 3.72
C GLY A 25 1.23 7.47 4.49
N ASN A 26 1.32 7.96 5.74
CA ASN A 26 2.49 7.79 6.60
C ASN A 26 2.43 6.55 7.52
N SER A 27 1.35 5.78 7.49
CA SER A 27 1.20 4.57 8.30
C SER A 27 2.19 3.46 7.86
N PRO A 28 2.58 2.54 8.75
CA PRO A 28 3.43 1.40 8.38
C PRO A 28 2.84 0.57 7.23
N SER A 29 1.53 0.35 7.24
CA SER A 29 0.84 -0.41 6.20
C SER A 29 0.78 0.32 4.86
N ALA A 30 0.61 1.65 4.86
CA ALA A 30 0.70 2.44 3.64
C ALA A 30 2.10 2.38 3.02
N LYS A 31 3.16 2.53 3.83
CA LYS A 31 4.55 2.44 3.36
C LYS A 31 4.88 1.05 2.81
N ALA A 32 4.51 -0.01 3.53
CA ALA A 32 4.72 -1.39 3.07
C ALA A 32 3.97 -1.69 1.76
N LEU A 33 2.76 -1.14 1.60
CA LEU A 33 2.01 -1.23 0.35
C LEU A 33 2.71 -0.48 -0.79
N MET A 34 3.25 0.71 -0.54
CA MET A 34 4.00 1.47 -1.56
C MET A 34 5.26 0.73 -2.02
N GLU A 35 6.00 0.09 -1.13
CA GLU A 35 7.15 -0.75 -1.49
C GLU A 35 6.76 -1.94 -2.39
N ILE A 36 5.57 -2.50 -2.18
CA ILE A 36 5.02 -3.56 -3.05
C ILE A 36 4.67 -2.98 -4.42
N VAL A 37 4.05 -1.80 -4.47
CA VAL A 37 3.70 -1.10 -5.71
C VAL A 37 4.96 -0.81 -6.53
N ASP A 38 6.04 -0.33 -5.90
CA ASP A 38 7.30 -0.05 -6.59
C ASP A 38 7.89 -1.30 -7.24
N LYS A 39 7.83 -2.45 -6.57
CA LYS A 39 8.26 -3.75 -7.13
C LYS A 39 7.39 -4.17 -8.32
N ILE A 40 6.07 -3.98 -8.22
CA ILE A 40 5.15 -4.28 -9.33
C ILE A 40 5.47 -3.40 -10.54
N ILE A 41 5.63 -2.09 -10.33
CA ILE A 41 6.00 -1.15 -11.41
C ILE A 41 7.32 -1.58 -12.04
N ALA A 42 8.33 -1.94 -11.25
CA ALA A 42 9.60 -2.39 -11.79
C ALA A 42 9.46 -3.66 -12.65
N ILE A 43 8.66 -4.63 -12.22
CA ILE A 43 8.39 -5.86 -12.97
C ILE A 43 7.65 -5.56 -14.28
N VAL A 44 6.58 -4.75 -14.24
CA VAL A 44 5.73 -4.45 -15.40
C VAL A 44 6.47 -3.59 -16.43
N GLU A 45 7.27 -2.63 -15.97
CA GLU A 45 8.04 -1.71 -16.82
C GLU A 45 9.40 -2.29 -17.26
N GLY A 46 9.71 -3.54 -16.90
CA GLY A 46 10.98 -4.18 -17.24
C GLY A 46 12.21 -3.50 -16.59
N ARG A 47 12.03 -2.74 -15.51
CA ARG A 47 13.13 -2.17 -14.74
C ARG A 47 13.69 -3.29 -13.85
N ARG A 48 14.96 -3.65 -14.06
CA ARG A 48 15.64 -4.63 -13.18
C ARG A 48 15.61 -4.13 -11.73
N THR A 49 14.94 -4.88 -10.87
CA THR A 49 14.90 -4.70 -9.41
C THR A 49 16.18 -5.13 -8.74
#